data_AF-A0ABD7G631-F1
#
_entry.id   AF-A0ABD7G631-F1
#
_cell.length_a   1.000
_cell.length_b   1.000
_cell.length_c   1.000
_cell.angle_alpha   90.00
_cell.angle_beta   90.00
_cell.angle_gamma   90.00
#
_symmetry.space_group_name_H-M   'P 1'
#
loop_
_entity.id
_entity.type
_entity.pdbx_description
1 polymer ?
#
loop_
_entity_poly.entity_id
_entity_poly.type
_entity_poly.pdbx_seq_one_letter_code
_entity_poly.pdbx_strand_id
1 'polypeptide(L)'
;MWQEIRIPFAVRIDTGEMVSVDEVERGLACNCKCPSCDGRLVARKADVNAHHFAHHTASKEACQYAFYTSIRLMLLSRLDDIKLLNTPAFEILFERVSHLVSAPHPDIKVYRTSQESQQLAPTALYALQDRNEYRLGLDFPAADESPQDKPYWLDDYTRANPKTGILSVVYRTFVEHLFRKDRPDGMDTTSWMFHILSTNPKCLHWQFHPAAELKRSRLQYEADERERCQAEQRVREEERLRVWREEEAREPERQARREREQKLAQERRQQREAMLRLARQQQEEEERRQMAERKQRNEAIWERMEQKRKEAIERRRLDEGEIQRAVDQLVTGQRRMDAVTRPVEEGPKVCKYCFLESEALTLHGYCYREQCVDGRERDRRFGKYFPD
;
A
#
# COMPACT_ATOMS: atom_id res chain seq x y z
N MET A 1 60.17 -15.71 -25.38
CA MET A 1 60.84 -16.75 -24.57
C MET A 1 59.76 -17.75 -24.18
N TRP A 2 59.63 -18.87 -24.90
CA TRP A 2 58.56 -19.84 -24.66
C TRP A 2 58.88 -20.62 -23.38
N GLN A 3 58.05 -20.47 -22.35
CA GLN A 3 58.14 -21.32 -21.16
C GLN A 3 57.86 -22.77 -21.57
N GLU A 4 58.71 -23.68 -21.11
CA GLU A 4 58.56 -25.10 -21.35
C GLU A 4 57.33 -25.63 -20.59
N ILE A 5 56.37 -26.19 -21.31
CA ILE A 5 55.12 -26.72 -20.74
C ILE A 5 55.46 -27.91 -19.84
N ARG A 6 55.08 -27.82 -18.56
CA ARG A 6 55.21 -28.92 -17.60
C ARG A 6 54.09 -29.90 -17.83
N ILE A 7 54.42 -31.17 -18.04
CA ILE A 7 53.44 -32.22 -18.34
C ILE A 7 53.42 -33.21 -17.15
N PRO A 8 52.27 -33.46 -16.51
CA PRO A 8 52.20 -34.35 -15.34
C PRO A 8 52.15 -35.84 -15.69
N PHE A 9 51.56 -36.19 -16.83
CA PHE A 9 51.30 -37.56 -17.24
C PHE A 9 51.81 -37.83 -18.65
N ALA A 10 52.23 -39.06 -18.90
CA ALA A 10 52.76 -39.47 -20.19
C ALA A 10 52.25 -40.85 -20.58
N VAL A 11 52.45 -41.23 -21.84
CA VAL A 11 52.24 -42.61 -22.31
C VAL A 11 53.57 -43.33 -22.29
N ARG A 12 53.64 -44.50 -21.66
CA ARG A 12 54.84 -45.34 -21.72
C ARG A 12 54.94 -45.99 -23.11
N ILE A 13 56.11 -45.94 -23.74
CA ILE A 13 56.27 -46.33 -25.15
C ILE A 13 56.09 -47.84 -25.36
N ASP A 14 56.54 -48.65 -24.41
CA ASP A 14 56.49 -50.12 -24.47
C ASP A 14 55.12 -50.71 -24.11
N THR A 15 54.41 -50.15 -23.12
CA THR A 15 53.10 -50.68 -22.68
C THR A 15 51.91 -49.92 -23.25
N GLY A 16 52.10 -48.67 -23.68
CA GLY A 16 51.00 -47.79 -24.08
C GLY A 16 50.17 -47.26 -22.90
N GLU A 17 50.58 -47.53 -21.65
CA GLU A 17 49.85 -47.11 -20.46
C GLU A 17 50.08 -45.64 -20.12
N MET A 18 49.03 -44.99 -19.62
CA MET A 18 49.15 -43.68 -18.99
C MET A 18 49.86 -43.82 -17.64
N VAL A 19 50.95 -43.08 -17.45
CA VAL A 19 51.77 -43.09 -16.24
C VAL A 19 51.99 -41.68 -15.71
N SER A 20 52.13 -41.56 -14.39
CA SER A 20 52.56 -40.31 -13.76
C SER A 20 54.07 -40.17 -13.75
N VAL A 21 54.54 -38.93 -13.61
CA VAL A 21 55.97 -38.65 -13.48
C VAL A 21 56.58 -39.36 -12.27
N ASP A 22 55.81 -39.62 -11.21
CA ASP A 22 56.30 -40.26 -10.00
C ASP A 22 56.62 -41.75 -10.24
N GLU A 23 55.94 -42.41 -11.17
CA GLU A 23 56.01 -43.86 -11.46
C GLU A 23 57.15 -44.29 -12.40
N VAL A 24 57.93 -43.33 -12.95
CA VAL A 24 58.92 -43.61 -14.00
C VAL A 24 60.35 -43.27 -13.58
N GLU A 25 61.33 -43.84 -14.26
CA GLU A 25 62.74 -43.49 -14.04
C GLU A 25 63.05 -42.04 -14.43
N ARG A 26 64.07 -41.45 -13.79
CA ARG A 26 64.51 -40.08 -14.09
C ARG A 26 65.09 -39.98 -15.51
N GLY A 27 64.84 -38.85 -16.17
CA GLY A 27 65.46 -38.50 -17.44
C GLY A 27 64.84 -39.26 -18.62
N LEU A 28 65.68 -39.60 -19.61
CA LEU A 28 65.27 -40.34 -20.81
C LEU A 28 65.01 -41.83 -20.55
N ALA A 29 65.42 -42.33 -19.39
CA ALA A 29 65.14 -43.70 -18.96
C ALA A 29 63.65 -43.93 -18.65
N CYS A 30 62.84 -42.86 -18.52
CA CYS A 30 61.39 -42.99 -18.36
C CYS A 30 60.70 -43.72 -19.51
N ASN A 31 61.32 -43.79 -20.70
CA ASN A 31 60.75 -44.42 -21.90
C ASN A 31 59.32 -43.95 -22.22
N CYS A 32 59.07 -42.65 -22.12
CA CYS A 32 57.74 -42.05 -22.26
C CYS A 32 57.63 -41.14 -23.48
N LYS A 33 56.40 -41.02 -24.01
CA LYS A 33 56.02 -40.11 -25.09
C LYS A 33 54.84 -39.21 -24.68
N CYS A 34 54.75 -38.05 -25.35
CA CYS A 34 53.68 -37.08 -25.14
C CYS A 34 52.35 -37.64 -25.66
N PRO A 35 51.28 -37.65 -24.86
CA PRO A 35 49.96 -38.12 -25.32
C PRO A 35 49.32 -37.24 -26.40
N SER A 36 49.85 -36.03 -26.64
CA SER A 36 49.28 -35.09 -27.60
C SER A 36 50.03 -35.03 -28.94
N CYS A 37 51.35 -35.21 -28.97
CA CYS A 37 52.14 -35.12 -30.21
C CYS A 37 53.04 -36.34 -30.45
N ASP A 38 52.97 -37.37 -29.59
CA ASP A 38 53.84 -38.55 -29.60
C ASP A 38 55.36 -38.26 -29.46
N GLY A 39 55.75 -36.99 -29.24
CA GLY A 39 57.13 -36.59 -29.03
C GLY A 39 57.75 -37.23 -27.78
N ARG A 40 59.05 -37.56 -27.85
CA ARG A 40 59.77 -38.19 -26.74
C ARG A 40 59.87 -37.23 -25.54
N LEU A 41 59.60 -37.75 -24.35
CA LEU A 41 59.65 -36.99 -23.10
C LEU A 41 60.89 -37.31 -22.26
N VAL A 42 61.24 -36.37 -21.38
CA VAL A 42 62.26 -36.49 -20.34
C VAL A 42 61.57 -36.28 -18.99
N ALA A 43 61.67 -37.24 -18.08
CA ALA A 43 61.16 -37.10 -16.73
C ALA A 43 62.11 -36.24 -15.89
N ARG A 44 61.69 -35.03 -15.51
CA ARG A 44 62.45 -34.13 -14.65
C ARG A 44 61.99 -34.31 -13.21
N LYS A 45 62.84 -34.98 -12.43
CA LYS A 45 62.67 -35.18 -10.99
C LYS A 45 63.74 -34.38 -10.26
N ALA A 46 63.32 -33.51 -9.34
CA ALA A 46 64.19 -32.63 -8.58
C ALA A 46 63.61 -32.44 -7.18
N ASP A 47 64.48 -32.26 -6.18
CA ASP A 47 64.05 -32.12 -4.79
C ASP A 47 63.32 -30.78 -4.52
N VAL A 48 63.62 -29.76 -5.32
CA VAL A 48 63.10 -28.39 -5.15
C VAL A 48 61.95 -28.06 -6.11
N ASN A 49 61.98 -28.59 -7.34
CA ASN A 49 61.00 -28.30 -8.38
C ASN A 49 60.03 -29.47 -8.50
N ALA A 50 58.73 -29.16 -8.66
CA ALA A 50 57.70 -30.16 -8.89
C ALA A 50 58.09 -31.10 -10.04
N HIS A 51 57.95 -32.40 -9.82
CA HIS A 51 58.21 -33.41 -10.83
C HIS A 51 57.30 -33.17 -12.04
N HIS A 52 57.88 -33.22 -13.23
CA HIS A 52 57.14 -33.09 -14.49
C HIS A 52 57.90 -33.75 -15.63
N PHE A 53 57.19 -34.10 -16.69
CA PHE A 53 57.78 -34.38 -17.98
C PHE A 53 57.98 -33.09 -18.77
N ALA A 54 59.01 -33.10 -19.61
CA ALA A 54 59.29 -32.08 -20.60
C ALA A 54 59.67 -32.73 -21.93
N HIS A 55 59.44 -32.03 -23.05
CA HIS A 55 59.84 -32.53 -24.36
C HIS A 55 61.37 -32.66 -24.44
N HIS A 56 61.85 -33.77 -24.99
CA HIS A 56 63.27 -33.91 -25.30
C HIS A 56 63.66 -32.93 -26.41
N THR A 57 64.91 -32.46 -26.42
CA THR A 57 65.40 -31.48 -27.40
C THR A 57 65.34 -31.97 -28.86
N ALA A 58 65.29 -33.29 -29.08
CA ALA A 58 65.09 -33.89 -30.40
C ALA A 58 63.61 -33.95 -30.83
N SER A 59 62.67 -33.62 -29.95
CA SER A 59 61.22 -33.61 -30.19
C SER A 59 60.65 -32.21 -29.93
N LYS A 60 61.39 -31.17 -30.35
CA LYS A 60 61.24 -29.73 -30.05
C LYS A 60 59.96 -29.05 -30.58
N GLU A 61 58.90 -29.81 -30.85
CA GLU A 61 57.62 -29.23 -31.25
C GLU A 61 56.96 -28.55 -30.05
N ALA A 62 56.49 -27.31 -30.27
CA ALA A 62 55.69 -26.59 -29.29
C ALA A 62 54.30 -27.25 -29.19
N CYS A 63 54.17 -28.27 -28.35
CA CYS A 63 52.92 -28.97 -28.14
C CYS A 63 52.05 -28.22 -27.12
N GLN A 64 51.26 -27.25 -27.60
CA GLN A 64 50.43 -26.38 -26.76
C GLN A 64 49.40 -27.13 -25.89
N TYR A 65 48.94 -28.29 -26.35
CA TYR A 65 47.90 -29.09 -25.68
C TYR A 65 48.47 -30.19 -24.79
N ALA A 66 49.79 -30.33 -24.67
CA ALA A 66 50.43 -31.44 -23.96
C ALA A 66 49.91 -31.60 -22.52
N PHE A 67 49.77 -30.49 -21.77
CA PHE A 67 49.22 -30.53 -20.42
C PHE A 67 47.76 -31.03 -20.42
N TYR A 68 46.88 -30.37 -21.17
CA TYR A 68 45.44 -30.66 -21.16
C TYR A 68 45.14 -32.09 -21.62
N THR A 69 45.76 -32.53 -22.71
CA THR A 69 45.62 -33.90 -23.21
C THR A 69 46.12 -34.92 -22.19
N SER A 70 47.23 -34.63 -21.49
CA SER A 70 47.75 -35.55 -20.47
C SER A 70 46.80 -35.73 -19.28
N ILE A 71 46.16 -34.64 -18.80
CA ILE A 71 45.13 -34.71 -17.75
C ILE A 71 43.94 -35.53 -18.24
N ARG A 72 43.42 -35.18 -19.43
CA ARG A 72 42.27 -35.84 -20.03
C ARG A 72 42.47 -37.35 -20.12
N LEU A 73 43.57 -37.79 -20.73
CA LEU A 73 43.81 -39.21 -20.94
C LEU A 73 44.08 -39.96 -19.63
N MET A 74 44.72 -39.32 -18.64
CA MET A 74 44.91 -39.93 -17.32
C MET A 74 43.59 -40.09 -16.56
N LEU A 75 42.67 -39.11 -16.63
CA LEU A 75 41.34 -39.26 -16.06
C LEU A 75 40.54 -40.37 -16.75
N LEU A 76 40.63 -40.43 -18.09
CA LEU A 76 39.95 -41.45 -18.88
C LEU A 76 40.48 -42.87 -18.61
N SER A 77 41.78 -43.03 -18.36
CA SER A 77 42.36 -44.34 -18.05
C SER A 77 41.97 -44.85 -16.65
N ARG A 78 41.46 -43.97 -15.78
CA ARG A 78 41.17 -44.24 -14.36
C ARG A 78 39.76 -43.83 -13.95
N LEU A 79 38.77 -43.94 -14.86
CA LEU A 79 37.37 -43.60 -14.55
C LEU A 79 36.79 -44.37 -13.36
N ASP A 80 37.20 -45.63 -13.18
CA ASP A 80 36.73 -46.45 -12.07
C ASP A 80 37.24 -45.98 -10.70
N ASP A 81 38.30 -45.15 -10.66
CA ASP A 81 38.88 -44.60 -9.43
C ASP A 81 38.06 -43.42 -8.88
N ILE A 82 37.12 -42.86 -9.66
CA ILE A 82 36.24 -41.77 -9.25
C ILE A 82 35.17 -42.30 -8.29
N LYS A 83 35.33 -42.01 -6.98
CA LYS A 83 34.36 -42.37 -5.92
C LYS A 83 33.67 -41.17 -5.27
N LEU A 84 34.27 -40.00 -5.39
CA LEU A 84 33.78 -38.75 -4.83
C LEU A 84 33.81 -37.69 -5.92
N LEU A 85 32.71 -36.97 -6.06
CA LEU A 85 32.59 -35.80 -6.92
C LEU A 85 32.11 -34.62 -6.09
N ASN A 86 32.53 -33.43 -6.48
CA ASN A 86 31.84 -32.21 -6.12
C ASN A 86 30.95 -31.78 -7.30
N THR A 87 29.96 -30.95 -7.03
CA THR A 87 29.32 -30.17 -8.08
C THR A 87 29.39 -28.70 -7.75
N PRO A 88 29.68 -27.84 -8.74
CA PRO A 88 29.64 -26.40 -8.53
C PRO A 88 28.20 -25.92 -8.35
N ALA A 89 28.05 -24.68 -7.89
CA ALA A 89 26.77 -23.99 -7.96
C ALA A 89 26.27 -23.95 -9.41
N PHE A 90 24.96 -24.03 -9.60
CA PHE A 90 24.33 -23.86 -10.90
C PHE A 90 23.32 -22.72 -10.85
N GLU A 91 23.50 -21.76 -11.75
CA GLU A 91 22.65 -20.60 -11.89
C GLU A 91 22.10 -20.51 -13.32
N ILE A 92 20.89 -19.98 -13.45
CA ILE A 92 20.29 -19.66 -14.74
C ILE A 92 20.01 -18.17 -14.83
N LEU A 93 20.23 -17.60 -16.02
CA LEU A 93 19.83 -16.23 -16.32
C LEU A 93 18.36 -16.23 -16.77
N PHE A 94 17.53 -15.44 -16.10
CA PHE A 94 16.12 -15.21 -16.44
C PHE A 94 15.79 -13.73 -16.20
N GLU A 95 15.14 -13.06 -17.15
CA GLU A 95 14.85 -11.61 -17.08
C GLU A 95 16.09 -10.75 -16.70
N ARG A 96 17.28 -11.14 -17.18
CA ARG A 96 18.59 -10.51 -16.86
C ARG A 96 19.02 -10.61 -15.39
N VAL A 97 18.35 -11.43 -14.60
CA VAL A 97 18.69 -11.72 -13.19
C VAL A 97 19.22 -13.15 -13.09
N SER A 98 20.28 -13.35 -12.32
CA SER A 98 20.80 -14.68 -12.03
C SER A 98 19.95 -15.36 -10.95
N HIS A 99 19.50 -16.58 -11.20
CA HIS A 99 18.74 -17.37 -10.25
C HIS A 99 19.46 -18.67 -9.93
N LEU A 100 19.72 -18.88 -8.64
CA LEU A 100 20.29 -20.15 -8.16
C LEU A 100 19.30 -21.30 -8.37
N VAL A 101 19.77 -22.32 -9.09
CA VAL A 101 19.11 -23.61 -9.28
C VAL A 101 19.61 -24.62 -8.25
N SER A 102 20.91 -24.66 -8.05
CA SER A 102 21.57 -25.63 -7.17
C SER A 102 22.76 -24.99 -6.47
N ALA A 103 22.87 -25.20 -5.16
CA ALA A 103 24.03 -24.81 -4.37
C ALA A 103 25.22 -25.74 -4.71
N PRO A 104 26.47 -25.35 -4.41
CA PRO A 104 27.59 -26.27 -4.57
C PRO A 104 27.43 -27.45 -3.59
N HIS A 105 27.66 -28.67 -4.06
CA HIS A 105 27.57 -29.88 -3.26
C HIS A 105 28.93 -30.61 -3.22
N PRO A 106 29.65 -30.58 -2.10
CA PRO A 106 30.88 -31.35 -1.93
C PRO A 106 30.58 -32.82 -1.58
N ASP A 107 31.61 -33.66 -1.70
CA ASP A 107 31.66 -35.02 -1.16
C ASP A 107 30.52 -35.95 -1.62
N ILE A 108 30.04 -35.78 -2.86
CA ILE A 108 29.01 -36.64 -3.44
C ILE A 108 29.61 -38.01 -3.72
N LYS A 109 29.17 -39.01 -2.96
CA LYS A 109 29.57 -40.41 -3.14
C LYS A 109 28.92 -40.98 -4.39
N VAL A 110 29.76 -41.53 -5.26
CA VAL A 110 29.33 -42.08 -6.53
C VAL A 110 29.97 -43.43 -6.83
N TYR A 111 29.29 -44.20 -7.68
CA TYR A 111 29.85 -45.40 -8.29
C TYR A 111 29.56 -45.40 -9.79
N ARG A 112 30.53 -45.87 -10.57
CA ARG A 112 30.41 -45.93 -12.02
C ARG A 112 29.36 -46.96 -12.42
N THR A 113 28.56 -46.63 -13.42
CA THR A 113 27.56 -47.54 -13.99
C THR A 113 27.78 -47.74 -15.47
N SER A 114 27.46 -48.93 -15.99
CA SER A 114 27.47 -49.20 -17.42
C SER A 114 26.42 -48.33 -18.14
N GLN A 115 26.74 -47.90 -19.35
CA GLN A 115 25.79 -47.32 -20.30
C GLN A 115 25.65 -48.29 -21.48
N GLU A 116 24.42 -48.46 -21.99
CA GLU A 116 24.13 -49.39 -23.10
C GLU A 116 24.78 -48.96 -24.42
N SER A 117 24.98 -47.66 -24.62
CA SER A 117 25.69 -47.08 -25.78
C SER A 117 26.72 -46.06 -25.30
N GLN A 118 27.92 -46.11 -25.88
CA GLN A 118 28.96 -45.08 -25.71
C GLN A 118 28.89 -44.01 -26.81
N GLN A 119 28.06 -44.20 -27.83
CA GLN A 119 27.81 -43.21 -28.87
C GLN A 119 26.66 -42.29 -28.43
N LEU A 120 26.83 -40.98 -28.64
CA LEU A 120 25.83 -39.94 -28.32
C LEU A 120 25.47 -39.85 -26.81
N ALA A 121 26.47 -40.01 -25.95
CA ALA A 121 26.30 -40.06 -24.50
C ALA A 121 27.51 -39.42 -23.80
N PRO A 122 27.40 -39.02 -22.51
CA PRO A 122 28.55 -38.60 -21.73
C PRO A 122 29.56 -39.76 -21.62
N THR A 123 30.84 -39.43 -21.56
CA THR A 123 31.94 -40.42 -21.57
C THR A 123 31.86 -41.41 -20.41
N ALA A 124 31.40 -40.97 -19.24
CA ALA A 124 31.23 -41.81 -18.07
C ALA A 124 29.94 -41.49 -17.31
N LEU A 125 29.27 -42.51 -16.76
CA LEU A 125 28.08 -42.36 -15.93
C LEU A 125 28.34 -42.81 -14.51
N TYR A 126 27.83 -42.03 -13.57
CA TYR A 126 27.95 -42.27 -12.14
C TYR A 126 26.58 -42.18 -11.49
N ALA A 127 26.19 -43.20 -10.74
CA ALA A 127 25.01 -43.15 -9.89
C ALA A 127 25.38 -42.60 -8.51
N LEU A 128 24.50 -41.79 -7.93
CA LEU A 128 24.67 -41.25 -6.58
C LEU A 128 24.32 -42.31 -5.55
N GLN A 129 25.21 -42.57 -4.60
CA GLN A 129 25.02 -43.62 -3.59
C GLN A 129 23.80 -43.39 -2.68
N ASP A 130 23.51 -42.13 -2.33
CA ASP A 130 22.39 -41.78 -1.45
C ASP A 130 21.08 -41.53 -2.21
N ARG A 131 21.14 -41.42 -3.55
CA ARG A 131 20.01 -41.10 -4.43
C ARG A 131 20.14 -41.81 -5.77
N ASN A 132 20.00 -43.13 -5.76
CA ASN A 132 20.21 -44.00 -6.93
C ASN A 132 19.34 -43.66 -8.16
N GLU A 133 18.27 -42.88 -8.00
CA GLU A 133 17.43 -42.40 -9.11
C GLU A 133 18.07 -41.28 -9.93
N TYR A 134 19.07 -40.58 -9.37
CA TYR A 134 19.81 -39.53 -10.04
C TYR A 134 21.18 -40.04 -10.48
N ARG A 135 21.66 -39.49 -11.60
CA ARG A 135 22.98 -39.82 -12.16
C ARG A 135 23.74 -38.57 -12.54
N LEU A 136 25.06 -38.67 -12.56
CA LEU A 136 25.97 -37.67 -13.10
C LEU A 136 26.73 -38.28 -14.28
N GLY A 137 26.58 -37.65 -15.44
CA GLY A 137 27.43 -37.89 -16.60
C GLY A 137 28.64 -36.96 -16.55
N LEU A 138 29.83 -37.51 -16.76
CA LEU A 138 31.04 -36.73 -16.99
C LEU A 138 31.40 -36.75 -18.47
N ASP A 139 31.57 -35.55 -19.02
CA ASP A 139 32.05 -35.30 -20.38
C ASP A 139 33.51 -34.82 -20.33
N PHE A 140 34.32 -35.38 -21.23
CA PHE A 140 35.75 -35.12 -21.32
C PHE A 140 36.07 -34.50 -22.69
N PRO A 141 35.84 -33.17 -22.85
CA PRO A 141 36.05 -32.48 -24.11
C PRO A 141 37.50 -32.65 -24.59
N ALA A 142 37.72 -32.52 -25.89
CA ALA A 142 39.08 -32.49 -26.42
C ALA A 142 39.86 -31.28 -25.86
N ALA A 143 41.19 -31.32 -25.94
CA ALA A 143 42.04 -30.31 -25.30
C ALA A 143 41.90 -28.90 -25.92
N ASP A 144 41.40 -28.83 -27.15
CA ASP A 144 41.14 -27.64 -27.94
C ASP A 144 39.67 -27.18 -27.89
N GLU A 145 38.76 -27.99 -27.34
CA GLU A 145 37.35 -27.66 -27.16
C GLU A 145 37.12 -26.93 -25.84
N SER A 146 36.15 -26.00 -25.81
CA SER A 146 35.77 -25.37 -24.56
C SER A 146 34.86 -26.30 -23.75
N PRO A 147 35.07 -26.44 -22.43
CA PRO A 147 34.11 -27.15 -21.56
C PRO A 147 32.71 -26.53 -21.54
N GLN A 148 32.57 -25.27 -21.96
CA GLN A 148 31.28 -24.59 -22.09
C GLN A 148 30.58 -24.86 -23.43
N ASP A 149 31.31 -25.40 -24.42
CA ASP A 149 30.71 -25.73 -25.70
C ASP A 149 29.75 -26.90 -25.50
N LYS A 150 28.52 -26.70 -25.94
CA LYS A 150 27.44 -27.67 -25.76
C LYS A 150 27.67 -28.86 -26.71
N PRO A 151 27.80 -30.10 -26.20
CA PRO A 151 27.90 -31.26 -27.07
C PRO A 151 26.61 -31.48 -27.86
N TYR A 152 26.74 -31.86 -29.13
CA TYR A 152 25.59 -32.04 -30.03
C TYR A 152 24.60 -33.11 -29.56
N TRP A 153 25.06 -34.12 -28.80
CA TRP A 153 24.22 -35.19 -28.25
C TRP A 153 23.47 -34.79 -26.98
N LEU A 154 23.80 -33.65 -26.36
CA LEU A 154 23.35 -33.30 -25.01
C LEU A 154 21.82 -33.23 -24.89
N ASP A 155 21.16 -32.57 -25.84
CA ASP A 155 19.70 -32.34 -25.77
C ASP A 155 18.92 -33.64 -25.90
N ASP A 156 19.26 -34.48 -26.87
CA ASP A 156 18.55 -35.74 -27.10
C ASP A 156 18.82 -36.72 -25.96
N TYR A 157 20.06 -36.78 -25.46
CA TYR A 157 20.41 -37.62 -24.32
C TYR A 157 19.66 -37.21 -23.05
N THR A 158 19.64 -35.91 -22.72
CA THR A 158 19.00 -35.41 -21.49
C THR A 158 17.48 -35.46 -21.57
N ARG A 159 16.88 -35.35 -22.77
CA ARG A 159 15.45 -35.62 -22.98
C ARG A 159 15.07 -37.06 -22.67
N ALA A 160 15.91 -38.02 -23.08
CA ALA A 160 15.71 -39.43 -22.76
C ALA A 160 16.05 -39.76 -21.29
N ASN A 161 16.95 -38.99 -20.68
CA ASN A 161 17.47 -39.22 -19.32
C ASN A 161 17.32 -37.97 -18.41
N PRO A 162 16.09 -37.55 -18.08
CA PRO A 162 15.85 -36.27 -17.40
C PRO A 162 16.38 -36.20 -15.97
N LYS A 163 16.69 -37.34 -15.33
CA LYS A 163 17.30 -37.42 -13.99
C LYS A 163 18.84 -37.49 -14.02
N THR A 164 19.47 -37.29 -15.18
CA THR A 164 20.92 -37.31 -15.32
C THR A 164 21.45 -35.89 -15.51
N GLY A 165 22.25 -35.40 -14.56
CA GLY A 165 23.00 -34.16 -14.72
C GLY A 165 24.28 -34.40 -15.51
N ILE A 166 24.69 -33.45 -16.35
CA ILE A 166 25.88 -33.58 -17.19
C ILE A 166 26.88 -32.49 -16.82
N LEU A 167 28.10 -32.91 -16.53
CA LEU A 167 29.22 -32.07 -16.13
C LEU A 167 30.38 -32.25 -17.12
N SER A 168 30.96 -31.14 -17.56
CA SER A 168 32.20 -31.13 -18.34
C SER A 168 33.41 -30.93 -17.43
N VAL A 169 34.50 -31.63 -17.70
CA VAL A 169 35.76 -31.46 -16.97
C VAL A 169 36.53 -30.24 -17.48
N VAL A 170 36.95 -29.37 -16.56
CA VAL A 170 37.69 -28.14 -16.85
C VAL A 170 39.18 -28.34 -16.55
N TYR A 171 39.96 -28.70 -17.57
CA TYR A 171 41.38 -29.04 -17.40
C TYR A 171 42.26 -27.85 -16.94
N ARG A 172 41.88 -26.62 -17.27
CA ARG A 172 42.60 -25.39 -16.87
C ARG A 172 42.78 -25.28 -15.37
N THR A 173 41.78 -25.70 -14.60
CA THR A 173 41.81 -25.65 -13.13
C THR A 173 42.96 -26.49 -12.56
N PHE A 174 43.32 -27.60 -13.21
CA PHE A 174 44.43 -28.44 -12.76
C PHE A 174 45.79 -27.76 -12.90
N VAL A 175 45.99 -26.87 -13.88
CA VAL A 175 47.25 -26.11 -14.04
C VAL A 175 47.57 -25.32 -12.78
N GLU A 176 46.52 -24.75 -12.16
CA GLU A 176 46.65 -23.89 -10.98
C GLU A 176 47.06 -24.68 -9.74
N HIS A 177 46.73 -25.98 -9.64
CA HIS A 177 46.88 -26.78 -8.42
C HIS A 177 47.95 -27.87 -8.50
N LEU A 178 48.13 -28.51 -9.65
CA LEU A 178 48.88 -29.77 -9.74
C LEU A 178 50.38 -29.62 -9.42
N PHE A 179 50.97 -28.46 -9.72
CA PHE A 179 52.40 -28.18 -9.50
C PHE A 179 52.68 -27.28 -8.28
N ARG A 180 51.67 -27.01 -7.45
CA ARG A 180 51.85 -26.24 -6.21
C ARG A 180 52.46 -27.13 -5.11
N LYS A 181 52.95 -26.48 -4.04
CA LYS A 181 53.52 -27.15 -2.86
C LYS A 181 52.47 -27.59 -1.83
N ASP A 182 51.19 -27.51 -2.19
CA ASP A 182 50.04 -27.91 -1.37
C ASP A 182 49.75 -29.42 -1.44
N ARG A 183 50.33 -30.13 -2.42
CA ARG A 183 50.28 -31.59 -2.49
C ARG A 183 50.86 -32.20 -1.20
N PRO A 184 50.10 -33.03 -0.46
CA PRO A 184 50.59 -33.69 0.74
C PRO A 184 51.83 -34.56 0.49
N ASP A 185 52.73 -34.62 1.47
CA ASP A 185 53.92 -35.47 1.40
C ASP A 185 53.51 -36.95 1.29
N GLY A 186 54.15 -37.67 0.37
CA GLY A 186 53.87 -39.09 0.11
C GLY A 186 52.67 -39.36 -0.81
N MET A 187 51.92 -38.33 -1.24
CA MET A 187 50.85 -38.49 -2.23
C MET A 187 51.40 -38.41 -3.66
N ASP A 188 51.13 -39.44 -4.47
CA ASP A 188 51.52 -39.45 -5.89
C ASP A 188 50.70 -38.46 -6.73
N THR A 189 51.22 -38.10 -7.91
CA THR A 189 50.58 -37.13 -8.83
C THR A 189 49.18 -37.57 -9.28
N THR A 190 48.93 -38.87 -9.46
CA THR A 190 47.63 -39.41 -9.89
C THR A 190 46.59 -39.23 -8.78
N SER A 191 46.91 -39.67 -7.56
CA SER A 191 46.07 -39.48 -6.37
C SER A 191 45.79 -38.00 -6.11
N TRP A 192 46.81 -37.14 -6.29
CA TRP A 192 46.65 -35.69 -6.16
C TRP A 192 45.70 -35.10 -7.21
N MET A 193 45.77 -35.54 -8.46
CA MET A 193 44.84 -35.11 -9.52
C MET A 193 43.38 -35.47 -9.15
N PHE A 194 43.13 -36.69 -8.68
CA PHE A 194 41.79 -37.10 -8.26
C PHE A 194 41.31 -36.34 -7.02
N HIS A 195 42.21 -36.05 -6.07
CA HIS A 195 41.91 -35.17 -4.96
C HIS A 195 41.44 -33.80 -5.45
N ILE A 196 42.20 -33.15 -6.35
CA ILE A 196 41.82 -31.85 -6.94
C ILE A 196 40.44 -31.92 -7.62
N LEU A 197 40.19 -32.96 -8.42
CA LEU A 197 38.87 -33.15 -9.07
C LEU A 197 37.74 -33.24 -8.03
N SER A 198 37.96 -33.97 -6.94
CA SER A 198 36.94 -34.20 -5.90
C SER A 198 36.72 -33.00 -4.97
N THR A 199 37.72 -32.16 -4.73
CA THR A 199 37.64 -31.07 -3.74
C THR A 199 37.45 -29.68 -4.37
N ASN A 200 37.87 -29.47 -5.62
CA ASN A 200 37.74 -28.18 -6.27
C ASN A 200 36.50 -28.12 -7.20
N PRO A 201 35.45 -27.33 -6.86
CA PRO A 201 34.24 -27.23 -7.67
C PRO A 201 34.48 -26.64 -9.07
N LYS A 202 35.59 -25.92 -9.28
CA LYS A 202 35.94 -25.35 -10.59
C LYS A 202 36.51 -26.37 -11.56
N CYS A 203 36.79 -27.61 -11.12
CA CYS A 203 37.21 -28.68 -12.02
C CYS A 203 36.05 -29.21 -12.88
N LEU A 204 34.81 -28.88 -12.52
CA LEU A 204 33.62 -29.33 -13.22
C LEU A 204 32.76 -28.14 -13.61
N HIS A 205 32.07 -28.25 -14.73
CA HIS A 205 31.15 -27.25 -15.24
C HIS A 205 29.83 -27.91 -15.64
N TRP A 206 28.70 -27.39 -15.17
CA TRP A 206 27.39 -27.90 -15.56
C TRP A 206 27.09 -27.59 -17.03
N GLN A 207 27.02 -28.63 -17.86
CA GLN A 207 26.42 -28.54 -19.19
C GLN A 207 24.89 -28.69 -19.11
N PHE A 208 24.41 -29.52 -18.18
CA PHE A 208 22.98 -29.71 -17.93
C PHE A 208 22.70 -30.05 -16.47
N HIS A 209 21.72 -29.40 -15.87
CA HIS A 209 21.24 -29.70 -14.52
C HIS A 209 19.76 -30.11 -14.55
N PRO A 210 19.34 -31.26 -13.98
CA PRO A 210 17.96 -31.75 -14.05
C PRO A 210 16.89 -30.78 -13.54
N ALA A 211 17.23 -29.99 -12.51
CA ALA A 211 16.31 -28.99 -11.94
C ALA A 211 16.24 -27.66 -12.71
N ALA A 212 17.05 -27.48 -13.77
CA ALA A 212 17.14 -26.22 -14.49
C ALA A 212 15.82 -25.86 -15.17
N GLU A 213 15.23 -26.81 -15.89
CA GLU A 213 14.02 -26.56 -16.68
C GLU A 213 12.82 -26.28 -15.77
N LEU A 214 12.64 -27.06 -14.72
CA LEU A 214 11.60 -26.81 -13.72
C LEU A 214 11.73 -25.42 -13.09
N LYS A 215 12.96 -24.97 -12.80
CA LYS A 215 13.21 -23.61 -12.30
C LYS A 215 12.82 -22.56 -13.33
N ARG A 216 13.19 -22.75 -14.62
CA ARG A 216 12.80 -21.84 -15.71
C ARG A 216 11.28 -21.74 -15.85
N SER A 217 10.57 -22.87 -15.89
CA SER A 217 9.12 -22.88 -16.02
C SER A 217 8.44 -22.17 -14.84
N ARG A 218 8.94 -22.37 -13.62
CA ARG A 218 8.40 -21.68 -12.43
C ARG A 218 8.62 -20.17 -12.50
N LEU A 219 9.81 -19.73 -12.89
CA LEU A 219 10.11 -18.30 -13.05
C LEU A 219 9.27 -17.66 -14.16
N GLN A 220 9.05 -18.37 -15.28
CA GLN A 220 8.18 -17.93 -16.35
C GLN A 220 6.73 -17.78 -15.89
N TYR A 221 6.20 -18.77 -15.17
CA TYR A 221 4.86 -18.68 -14.60
C TYR A 221 4.71 -17.47 -13.66
N GLU A 222 5.68 -17.26 -12.77
CA GLU A 222 5.69 -16.10 -11.87
C GLU A 222 5.77 -14.77 -12.65
N ALA A 223 6.46 -14.72 -13.78
CA ALA A 223 6.54 -13.54 -14.65
C ALA A 223 5.22 -13.26 -15.37
N ASP A 224 4.60 -14.29 -15.95
CA ASP A 224 3.31 -14.19 -16.63
C ASP A 224 2.22 -13.72 -15.65
N GLU A 225 2.21 -14.23 -14.42
CA GLU A 225 1.29 -13.79 -13.37
C GLU A 225 1.51 -12.31 -12.99
N ARG A 226 2.77 -11.86 -12.88
CA ARG A 226 3.07 -10.44 -12.64
C ARG A 226 2.54 -9.55 -13.77
N GLU A 227 2.75 -9.96 -15.02
CA GLU A 227 2.27 -9.20 -16.19
C GLU A 227 0.73 -9.13 -16.21
N ARG A 228 0.05 -10.25 -15.92
CA ARG A 228 -1.41 -10.31 -15.80
C ARG A 228 -1.93 -9.37 -14.73
N CYS A 229 -1.40 -9.43 -13.51
CA CYS A 229 -1.79 -8.53 -12.43
C CYS A 229 -1.59 -7.05 -12.81
N GLN A 230 -0.47 -6.72 -13.46
CA GLN A 230 -0.21 -5.35 -13.92
C GLN A 230 -1.19 -4.92 -15.02
N ALA A 231 -1.51 -5.80 -15.97
CA ALA A 231 -2.50 -5.51 -17.01
C ALA A 231 -3.89 -5.25 -16.43
N GLU A 232 -4.33 -6.07 -15.48
CA GLU A 232 -5.59 -5.87 -14.77
C GLU A 232 -5.62 -4.54 -13.99
N GLN A 233 -4.52 -4.18 -13.34
CA GLN A 233 -4.40 -2.89 -12.65
C GLN A 233 -4.49 -1.71 -13.63
N ARG A 234 -3.83 -1.79 -14.78
CA ARG A 234 -3.92 -0.76 -15.84
C ARG A 234 -5.35 -0.59 -16.33
N VAL A 235 -6.06 -1.68 -16.62
CA VAL A 235 -7.47 -1.63 -17.06
C VAL A 235 -8.36 -1.00 -15.98
N ARG A 236 -8.18 -1.37 -14.71
CA ARG A 236 -8.93 -0.77 -13.59
C ARG A 236 -8.64 0.72 -13.44
N GLU A 237 -7.39 1.13 -13.61
CA GLU A 237 -7.00 2.54 -13.55
C GLU A 237 -7.58 3.34 -14.72
N GLU A 238 -7.52 2.80 -15.93
CA GLU A 238 -8.14 3.40 -17.13
C GLU A 238 -9.66 3.56 -16.97
N GLU A 239 -10.34 2.55 -16.41
CA GLU A 239 -11.77 2.61 -16.13
C GLU A 239 -12.09 3.65 -15.05
N ARG A 240 -11.32 3.71 -13.96
CA ARG A 240 -11.47 4.77 -12.95
C ARG A 240 -11.31 6.16 -13.55
N LEU A 241 -10.30 6.36 -14.41
CA LEU A 241 -10.08 7.62 -15.13
C LEU A 241 -11.20 7.91 -16.13
N ARG A 242 -11.82 6.90 -16.74
CA ARG A 242 -12.98 7.07 -17.61
C ARG A 242 -14.19 7.57 -16.81
N VAL A 243 -14.53 6.92 -15.70
CA VAL A 243 -15.64 7.33 -14.82
C VAL A 243 -15.41 8.73 -14.28
N TRP A 244 -14.19 9.03 -13.80
CA TRP A 244 -13.86 10.37 -13.32
C TRP A 244 -14.04 11.45 -14.40
N ARG A 245 -13.61 11.18 -15.64
CA ARG A 245 -13.83 12.09 -16.79
C ARG A 245 -15.31 12.29 -17.10
N GLU A 246 -16.12 11.24 -17.05
CA GLU A 246 -17.57 11.33 -17.23
C GLU A 246 -18.24 12.13 -16.11
N GLU A 247 -17.79 11.96 -14.86
CA GLU A 247 -18.28 12.74 -13.72
C GLU A 247 -17.92 14.22 -13.85
N GLU A 248 -16.67 14.54 -14.19
CA GLU A 248 -16.25 15.93 -14.44
C GLU A 248 -17.05 16.57 -15.56
N ALA A 249 -17.28 15.86 -16.67
CA ALA A 249 -18.07 16.38 -17.79
C ALA A 249 -19.53 16.72 -17.40
N ARG A 250 -20.08 16.04 -16.38
CA ARG A 250 -21.44 16.29 -15.85
C ARG A 250 -21.48 17.37 -14.76
N GLU A 251 -20.34 17.83 -14.24
CA GLU A 251 -20.30 18.83 -13.17
C GLU A 251 -20.91 20.18 -13.56
N PRO A 252 -20.67 20.74 -14.76
CA PRO A 252 -21.30 21.98 -15.19
C PRO A 252 -22.84 21.90 -15.20
N GLU A 253 -23.40 20.76 -15.62
CA GLU A 253 -24.85 20.53 -15.61
C GLU A 253 -25.39 20.44 -14.18
N ARG A 254 -24.70 19.72 -13.28
CA ARG A 254 -25.05 19.65 -11.85
C ARG A 254 -25.00 21.04 -11.20
N GLN A 255 -23.98 21.83 -11.52
CA GLN A 255 -23.83 23.19 -11.02
C GLN A 255 -24.96 24.08 -11.53
N ALA A 256 -25.26 24.07 -12.82
CA ALA A 256 -26.38 24.81 -13.39
C ALA A 256 -27.73 24.41 -12.78
N ARG A 257 -27.95 23.12 -12.48
CA ARG A 257 -29.14 22.65 -11.78
C ARG A 257 -29.23 23.20 -10.35
N ARG A 258 -28.13 23.18 -9.58
CA ARG A 258 -28.06 23.76 -8.22
C ARG A 258 -28.35 25.26 -8.25
N GLU A 259 -27.77 25.99 -9.20
CA GLU A 259 -28.02 27.43 -9.35
C GLU A 259 -29.49 27.73 -9.69
N ARG A 260 -30.13 26.94 -10.56
CA ARG A 260 -31.56 27.06 -10.87
C ARG A 260 -32.43 26.82 -9.64
N GLU A 261 -32.16 25.76 -8.88
CA GLU A 261 -32.89 25.44 -7.66
C GLU A 261 -32.74 26.54 -6.59
N GLN A 262 -31.54 27.11 -6.46
CA GLN A 262 -31.28 28.25 -5.58
C GLN A 262 -32.06 29.50 -6.00
N LYS A 263 -32.06 29.83 -7.31
CA LYS A 263 -32.86 30.96 -7.84
C LYS A 263 -34.34 30.77 -7.56
N LEU A 264 -34.89 29.60 -7.86
CA LEU A 264 -36.30 29.26 -7.56
C LEU A 264 -36.61 29.35 -6.06
N ALA A 265 -35.70 28.90 -5.20
CA ALA A 265 -35.86 29.03 -3.75
C ALA A 265 -35.83 30.50 -3.30
N GLN A 266 -34.97 31.33 -3.88
CA GLN A 266 -34.89 32.75 -3.60
C GLN A 266 -36.15 33.50 -4.07
N GLU A 267 -36.63 33.22 -5.28
CA GLU A 267 -37.90 33.75 -5.80
C GLU A 267 -39.08 33.38 -4.89
N ARG A 268 -39.19 32.11 -4.47
CA ARG A 268 -40.22 31.68 -3.51
C ARG A 268 -40.14 32.42 -2.17
N ARG A 269 -38.92 32.69 -1.67
CA ARG A 269 -38.73 33.49 -0.46
C ARG A 269 -39.19 34.93 -0.66
N GLN A 270 -38.78 35.56 -1.77
CA GLN A 270 -39.17 36.93 -2.11
C GLN A 270 -40.68 37.06 -2.28
N GLN A 271 -41.34 36.12 -2.95
CA GLN A 271 -42.80 36.07 -3.08
C GLN A 271 -43.49 35.95 -1.73
N ARG A 272 -43.00 35.07 -0.86
CA ARG A 272 -43.54 34.91 0.50
C ARG A 272 -43.37 36.19 1.33
N GLU A 273 -42.22 36.84 1.25
CA GLU A 273 -41.98 38.12 1.92
C GLU A 273 -42.88 39.23 1.39
N ALA A 274 -43.05 39.33 0.06
CA ALA A 274 -43.95 40.30 -0.56
C ALA A 274 -45.41 40.08 -0.14
N MET A 275 -45.87 38.83 -0.10
CA MET A 275 -47.20 38.47 0.40
C MET A 275 -47.38 38.89 1.86
N LEU A 276 -46.41 38.60 2.72
CA LEU A 276 -46.44 38.99 4.14
C LEU A 276 -46.39 40.52 4.34
N ARG A 277 -45.73 41.26 3.44
CA ARG A 277 -45.74 42.73 3.46
C ARG A 277 -47.10 43.27 3.05
N LEU A 278 -47.70 42.74 1.98
CA LEU A 278 -49.02 43.15 1.52
C LEU A 278 -50.10 42.88 2.59
N ALA A 279 -50.06 41.70 3.21
CA ALA A 279 -50.97 41.34 4.29
C ALA A 279 -50.85 42.31 5.49
N ARG A 280 -49.63 42.72 5.85
CA ARG A 280 -49.40 43.74 6.89
C ARG A 280 -49.97 45.11 6.49
N GLN A 281 -49.75 45.55 5.26
CA GLN A 281 -50.33 46.82 4.77
C GLN A 281 -51.86 46.80 4.80
N GLN A 282 -52.49 45.70 4.38
CA GLN A 282 -53.94 45.55 4.44
C GLN A 282 -54.45 45.59 5.88
N GLN A 283 -53.76 44.92 6.82
CA GLN A 283 -54.10 44.96 8.22
C GLN A 283 -53.96 46.38 8.80
N GLU A 284 -52.88 47.10 8.49
CA GLU A 284 -52.69 48.49 8.92
C GLU A 284 -53.75 49.43 8.34
N GLU A 285 -54.14 49.27 7.08
CA GLU A 285 -55.23 50.03 6.47
C GLU A 285 -56.57 49.75 7.13
N GLU A 286 -56.86 48.48 7.43
CA GLU A 286 -58.09 48.07 8.10
C GLU A 286 -58.14 48.60 9.54
N GLU A 287 -57.03 48.52 10.28
CA GLU A 287 -56.91 49.13 11.61
C GLU A 287 -57.09 50.66 11.56
N ARG A 288 -56.53 51.34 10.54
CA ARG A 288 -56.76 52.78 10.32
C ARG A 288 -58.22 53.10 10.02
N ARG A 289 -58.90 52.29 9.20
CA ARG A 289 -60.33 52.44 8.92
C ARG A 289 -61.16 52.26 10.18
N GLN A 290 -60.91 51.18 10.93
CA GLN A 290 -61.59 50.93 12.22
C GLN A 290 -61.33 52.04 13.23
N MET A 291 -60.11 52.58 13.30
CA MET A 291 -59.78 53.71 14.17
C MET A 291 -60.53 54.98 13.74
N ALA A 292 -60.62 55.26 12.43
CA ALA A 292 -61.38 56.40 11.91
C ALA A 292 -62.87 56.28 12.22
N GLU A 293 -63.47 55.09 12.02
CA GLU A 293 -64.87 54.81 12.38
C GLU A 293 -65.11 54.96 13.89
N ARG A 294 -64.21 54.43 14.73
CA ARG A 294 -64.27 54.62 16.18
C ARG A 294 -64.19 56.09 16.57
N LYS A 295 -63.31 56.86 15.92
CA LYS A 295 -63.17 58.30 16.15
C LYS A 295 -64.46 59.03 15.79
N GLN A 296 -65.02 58.79 14.61
CA GLN A 296 -66.31 59.37 14.18
C GLN A 296 -67.46 59.01 15.14
N ARG A 297 -67.54 57.75 15.57
CA ARG A 297 -68.55 57.30 16.53
C ARG A 297 -68.41 58.02 17.87
N ASN A 298 -67.18 58.15 18.39
CA ASN A 298 -66.92 58.86 19.64
C ASN A 298 -67.22 60.36 19.52
N GLU A 299 -66.88 60.98 18.39
CA GLU A 299 -67.18 62.38 18.08
C GLU A 299 -68.70 62.62 18.04
N ALA A 300 -69.48 61.75 17.38
CA ALA A 300 -70.94 61.82 17.39
C ALA A 300 -71.56 61.59 18.78
N ILE A 301 -70.95 60.73 19.62
CA ILE A 301 -71.37 60.55 21.01
C ILE A 301 -71.09 61.83 21.82
N TRP A 302 -69.90 62.43 21.65
CA TRP A 302 -69.52 63.67 22.30
C TRP A 302 -70.44 64.83 21.91
N GLU A 303 -70.76 64.98 20.62
CA GLU A 303 -71.71 65.99 20.14
C GLU A 303 -73.09 65.81 20.77
N ARG A 304 -73.61 64.59 20.87
CA ARG A 304 -74.89 64.33 21.57
C ARG A 304 -74.82 64.68 23.05
N MET A 305 -73.72 64.37 23.74
CA MET A 305 -73.54 64.73 25.14
C MET A 305 -73.47 66.25 25.31
N GLU A 306 -72.77 66.95 24.42
CA GLU A 306 -72.65 68.40 24.43
C GLU A 306 -73.99 69.09 24.10
N GLN A 307 -74.77 68.54 23.17
CA GLN A 307 -76.15 68.98 22.88
C GLN A 307 -77.03 68.86 24.13
N LYS A 308 -77.04 67.69 24.78
CA LYS A 308 -77.77 67.46 26.03
C LYS A 308 -77.31 68.39 27.16
N ARG A 309 -76.01 68.68 27.24
CA ARG A 309 -75.45 69.62 28.21
C ARG A 309 -75.96 71.04 27.95
N LYS A 310 -75.96 71.50 26.69
CA LYS A 310 -76.52 72.81 26.30
C LYS A 310 -78.02 72.89 26.60
N GLU A 311 -78.78 71.85 26.29
CA GLU A 311 -80.21 71.76 26.65
C GLU A 311 -80.43 71.79 28.17
N ALA A 312 -79.58 71.13 28.96
CA ALA A 312 -79.67 71.15 30.42
C ALA A 312 -79.31 72.52 31.00
N ILE A 313 -78.35 73.25 30.40
CA ILE A 313 -78.02 74.63 30.76
C ILE A 313 -79.21 75.55 30.44
N GLU A 314 -79.86 75.41 29.29
CA GLU A 314 -81.06 76.18 28.95
C GLU A 314 -82.25 75.87 29.86
N ARG A 315 -82.48 74.59 30.22
CA ARG A 315 -83.49 74.25 31.24
C ARG A 315 -83.19 74.91 32.58
N ARG A 316 -81.94 74.92 33.03
CA ARG A 316 -81.55 75.64 34.26
C ARG A 316 -81.75 77.14 34.16
N ARG A 317 -81.55 77.75 32.99
CA ARG A 317 -81.87 79.17 32.76
C ARG A 317 -83.37 79.46 32.83
N LEU A 318 -84.20 78.55 32.33
CA LEU A 318 -85.65 78.65 32.41
C LEU A 318 -86.13 78.46 33.86
N ASP A 319 -85.54 77.50 34.59
CA ASP A 319 -85.78 77.30 36.03
C ASP A 319 -85.27 78.51 36.85
N GLU A 320 -84.12 79.10 36.52
CA GLU A 320 -83.63 80.36 37.11
C GLU A 320 -84.56 81.54 36.80
N GLY A 321 -85.18 81.58 35.62
CA GLY A 321 -86.21 82.56 35.26
C GLY A 321 -87.53 82.37 36.03
N GLU A 322 -87.86 81.14 36.41
CA GLU A 322 -88.98 80.83 37.30
C GLU A 322 -88.67 81.15 38.76
N ILE A 323 -87.44 80.89 39.21
CA ILE A 323 -86.94 81.27 40.54
C ILE A 323 -86.83 82.79 40.67
N GLN A 324 -86.38 83.52 39.63
CA GLN A 324 -86.29 84.98 39.65
C GLN A 324 -87.67 85.65 39.74
N ARG A 325 -88.73 85.04 39.18
CA ARG A 325 -90.11 85.50 39.37
C ARG A 325 -90.67 85.24 40.77
N ALA A 326 -90.13 84.25 41.50
CA ALA A 326 -90.49 83.97 42.89
C ALA A 326 -89.68 84.82 43.90
N VAL A 327 -88.49 85.30 43.52
CA VAL A 327 -87.60 86.11 44.37
C VAL A 327 -88.02 87.59 44.47
N ASP A 328 -88.75 88.13 43.50
CA ASP A 328 -89.24 89.53 43.53
C ASP A 328 -90.41 89.78 44.52
N GLN A 329 -90.91 88.74 45.22
CA GLN A 329 -92.04 88.87 46.17
C GLN A 329 -91.68 89.01 47.65
N LEU A 330 -90.42 88.85 48.09
CA LEU A 330 -90.10 88.95 49.53
C LEU A 330 -88.72 89.58 49.80
N VAL A 331 -88.72 90.91 49.93
CA VAL A 331 -87.63 91.72 50.52
C VAL A 331 -87.90 91.90 52.01
N THR A 332 -86.99 91.45 52.91
CA THR A 332 -86.48 92.14 54.13
C THR A 332 -85.84 91.17 55.16
N GLY A 333 -84.70 91.58 55.75
CA GLY A 333 -84.33 91.25 57.15
C GLY A 333 -83.11 90.35 57.42
N GLN A 334 -82.03 90.92 57.97
CA GLN A 334 -80.76 90.30 58.40
C GLN A 334 -80.84 89.47 59.71
N ARG A 335 -80.06 88.37 59.85
CA ARG A 335 -78.98 88.16 60.88
C ARG A 335 -78.45 86.70 60.98
N ARG A 336 -77.10 86.60 60.96
CA ARG A 336 -76.12 85.76 61.71
C ARG A 336 -76.33 84.26 62.07
N MET A 337 -75.32 83.50 61.60
CA MET A 337 -74.44 82.50 62.27
C MET A 337 -74.80 81.00 62.37
N ASP A 338 -73.80 80.25 61.88
CA ASP A 338 -73.21 78.97 62.32
C ASP A 338 -73.85 77.60 62.03
N ALA A 339 -73.10 76.86 61.19
CA ALA A 339 -72.70 75.46 61.23
C ALA A 339 -73.63 74.40 61.83
N VAL A 340 -73.87 73.32 61.06
CA VAL A 340 -73.57 71.90 61.44
C VAL A 340 -74.04 70.94 60.32
N THR A 341 -73.04 70.31 59.69
CA THR A 341 -72.91 68.94 59.12
C THR A 341 -74.11 68.11 58.60
N ARG A 342 -73.97 67.70 57.31
CA ARG A 342 -74.02 66.32 56.70
C ARG A 342 -75.23 65.39 56.97
N PRO A 343 -75.65 64.54 56.00
CA PRO A 343 -74.77 63.63 55.26
C PRO A 343 -74.96 63.56 53.74
N VAL A 344 -73.85 63.21 53.10
CA VAL A 344 -73.67 62.85 51.69
C VAL A 344 -73.95 61.36 51.58
N GLU A 345 -74.90 60.96 50.74
CA GLU A 345 -75.03 59.55 50.35
C GLU A 345 -73.92 59.22 49.33
N GLU A 346 -72.98 58.41 49.80
CA GLU A 346 -71.84 57.89 49.04
C GLU A 346 -72.31 56.83 48.05
N GLY A 347 -71.99 57.04 46.76
CA GLY A 347 -72.13 56.00 45.74
C GLY A 347 -71.27 54.76 46.07
N PRO A 348 -71.58 53.61 45.45
CA PRO A 348 -71.03 52.31 45.86
C PRO A 348 -69.49 52.29 45.82
N LYS A 349 -68.89 51.84 46.92
CA LYS A 349 -67.44 51.73 47.12
C LYS A 349 -66.91 50.49 46.40
N VAL A 350 -66.42 50.66 45.17
CA VAL A 350 -65.83 49.57 44.36
C VAL A 350 -64.31 49.50 44.57
N CYS A 351 -63.79 48.29 44.80
CA CYS A 351 -62.36 48.06 44.95
C CYS A 351 -61.60 48.31 43.64
N LYS A 352 -60.54 49.13 43.66
CA LYS A 352 -59.71 49.42 42.46
C LYS A 352 -58.89 48.24 41.93
N TYR A 353 -58.77 47.14 42.68
CA TYR A 353 -57.98 45.97 42.27
C TYR A 353 -58.87 44.84 41.72
N CYS A 354 -59.90 44.44 42.46
CA CYS A 354 -60.80 43.37 42.02
C CYS A 354 -62.10 43.86 41.38
N PHE A 355 -62.35 45.18 41.38
CA PHE A 355 -63.54 45.82 40.80
C PHE A 355 -64.89 45.33 41.37
N LEU A 356 -64.87 44.74 42.57
CA LEU A 356 -66.06 44.32 43.29
C LEU A 356 -66.47 45.37 44.34
N GLU A 357 -67.78 45.56 44.50
CA GLU A 357 -68.37 46.40 45.54
C GLU A 357 -68.02 45.87 46.94
N SER A 358 -67.63 46.76 47.84
CA SER A 358 -67.21 46.45 49.20
C SER A 358 -67.64 47.57 50.12
N GLU A 359 -68.34 47.23 51.20
CA GLU A 359 -68.83 48.22 52.18
C GLU A 359 -67.68 48.97 52.88
N ALA A 360 -66.52 48.30 53.01
CA ALA A 360 -65.28 48.87 53.52
C ALA A 360 -64.16 48.80 52.46
N LEU A 361 -63.55 49.95 52.17
CA LEU A 361 -62.32 50.07 51.39
C LEU A 361 -61.25 50.74 52.26
N THR A 362 -59.98 50.47 51.95
CA THR A 362 -58.85 51.26 52.43
C THR A 362 -58.97 52.72 51.96
N LEU A 363 -58.20 53.63 52.57
CA LEU A 363 -58.17 55.05 52.18
C LEU A 363 -57.84 55.23 50.68
N HIS A 364 -57.08 54.29 50.12
CA HIS A 364 -56.65 54.29 48.73
C HIS A 364 -57.64 53.60 47.76
N GLY A 365 -58.70 52.99 48.28
CA GLY A 365 -59.81 52.43 47.51
C GLY A 365 -59.70 50.93 47.22
N TYR A 366 -59.05 50.16 48.09
CA TYR A 366 -58.91 48.70 47.95
C TYR A 366 -59.69 47.94 49.03
N CYS A 367 -60.27 46.78 48.71
CA CYS A 367 -61.02 46.00 49.70
C CYS A 367 -60.11 45.06 50.52
N TYR A 368 -60.61 44.66 51.69
CA TYR A 368 -59.95 43.76 52.65
C TYR A 368 -60.30 42.28 52.46
N ARG A 369 -60.98 41.91 51.36
CA ARG A 369 -61.22 40.49 51.06
C ARG A 369 -59.88 39.78 50.91
N GLU A 370 -59.73 38.65 51.58
CA GLU A 370 -58.50 37.87 51.68
C GLU A 370 -57.87 37.60 50.29
N GLN A 371 -58.68 37.14 49.33
CA GLN A 371 -58.23 36.92 47.94
C GLN A 371 -57.70 38.20 47.24
N CYS A 372 -58.24 39.37 47.60
CA CYS A 372 -57.83 40.65 47.06
C CYS A 372 -56.53 41.16 47.71
N VAL A 373 -56.34 40.89 49.00
CA VAL A 373 -55.10 41.22 49.74
C VAL A 373 -53.96 40.32 49.24
N ASP A 374 -54.17 39.00 49.17
CA ASP A 374 -53.18 38.04 48.69
C ASP A 374 -52.77 38.26 47.23
N GLY A 375 -53.72 38.70 46.38
CA GLY A 375 -53.46 39.09 45.00
C GLY A 375 -52.51 40.29 44.93
N ARG A 376 -52.79 41.34 45.73
CA ARG A 376 -51.95 42.54 45.80
C ARG A 376 -50.57 42.25 46.38
N GLU A 377 -50.44 41.38 47.38
CA GLU A 377 -49.14 40.98 47.92
C GLU A 377 -48.31 40.15 46.94
N ARG A 378 -48.95 39.30 46.14
CA ARG A 378 -48.27 38.61 45.03
C ARG A 378 -47.78 39.58 43.97
N ASP A 379 -48.60 40.55 43.56
CA ASP A 379 -48.20 41.55 42.57
C ASP A 379 -47.13 42.53 43.08
N ARG A 380 -47.07 42.79 44.40
CA ARG A 380 -45.97 43.54 45.04
C ARG A 380 -44.61 42.86 44.82
N ARG A 381 -44.55 41.53 44.77
CA ARG A 381 -43.32 40.78 44.43
C ARG A 381 -42.87 40.96 42.98
N PHE A 382 -43.74 41.42 42.09
CA PHE A 382 -43.43 41.77 40.70
C PHE A 382 -43.27 43.30 40.50
N GLY A 383 -43.07 44.06 41.58
CA GLY A 383 -42.73 45.49 41.52
C GLY A 383 -43.91 46.45 41.42
N LYS A 384 -45.16 45.98 41.56
CA LYS A 384 -46.34 46.87 41.61
C LYS A 384 -46.61 47.34 43.04
N TYR A 385 -46.66 48.66 43.25
CA TYR A 385 -46.93 49.24 44.57
C TYR A 385 -48.42 49.54 44.74
N PHE A 386 -48.99 49.05 45.83
CA PHE A 386 -50.36 49.35 46.27
C PHE A 386 -50.28 49.88 47.70
N PRO A 387 -50.63 51.14 47.98
CA PRO A 387 -50.61 51.67 49.35
C PRO A 387 -51.75 51.06 50.19
N ASP A 388 -51.45 50.77 51.46
CA ASP A 388 -52.41 50.17 52.41
C ASP A 388 -53.58 51.11 52.76
#